data_AF-A0A4R2LAL5-F1
#
_entry.id   AF-A0A4R2LAL5-F1
#
_cell.length_a   1.000
_cell.length_b   1.000
_cell.length_c   1.000
_cell.angle_alpha   90.00
_cell.angle_beta   90.00
_cell.angle_gamma   90.00
#
_symmetry.space_group_name_H-M   'P 1'
#
loop_
_entity.id
_entity.type
_entity.pdbx_description
1 polymer ?
#
loop_
_entity_poly.entity_id
_entity_poly.type
_entity_poly.pdbx_seq_one_letter_code
_entity_poly.pdbx_strand_id
1 'polypeptide(L)' 'MNEKEMINNLIDKYTDLQRIKTAEDSEKEINYQLRVLKAKLESFGVITSDLDMN' A
#
# COMPACT_ATOMS: atom_id res chain seq x y z
N MET A 1 -6.07 -1.88 18.54
CA MET A 1 -4.76 -1.51 17.98
C MET A 1 -3.88 -1.06 19.13
N ASN A 2 -2.79 -1.76 19.40
CA ASN A 2 -1.81 -1.32 20.41
C ASN A 2 -0.74 -0.40 19.77
N GLU A 3 0.02 0.30 20.60
CA GLU A 3 1.06 1.24 20.15
C GLU A 3 2.07 0.58 19.21
N LYS A 4 2.44 -0.67 19.47
CA LYS A 4 3.38 -1.43 18.63
C LYS A 4 2.82 -1.73 17.23
N GLU A 5 1.54 -2.11 17.15
CA GLU A 5 0.85 -2.29 15.87
C GLU A 5 0.76 -0.98 15.09
N MET A 6 0.49 0.14 15.77
CA MET A 6 0.48 1.46 15.14
C MET A 6 1.85 1.87 14.62
N ILE A 7 2.92 1.67 15.41
CA ILE A 7 4.30 1.95 14.99
C ILE A 7 4.67 1.10 13.76
N ASN A 8 4.36 -0.19 13.77
CA ASN A 8 4.62 -1.06 12.62
C ASN A 8 3.89 -0.58 11.35
N ASN A 9 2.60 -0.24 11.46
CA ASN A 9 1.84 0.29 10.33
C ASN A 9 2.44 1.60 9.77
N LEU A 10 2.97 2.47 10.64
CA LEU A 10 3.64 3.70 10.23
C LEU A 10 4.99 3.44 9.55
N ILE A 11 5.76 2.46 10.04
CA ILE A 11 7.04 2.04 9.43
C ILE A 11 6.80 1.48 8.03
N ASP A 12 5.80 0.62 7.87
CA ASP A 12 5.45 0.02 6.58
C ASP A 12 5.06 1.13 5.59
N LYS A 13 4.15 2.03 6.00
CA LYS A 13 3.74 3.18 5.17
C LYS A 13 4.92 4.09 4.80
N TYR A 14 5.82 4.38 5.74
CA TYR A 14 7.00 5.18 5.45
C TYR A 14 7.93 4.50 4.44
N THR A 15 8.09 3.18 4.56
CA THR A 15 8.92 2.38 3.65
C THR A 15 8.34 2.38 2.23
N ASP A 16 7.04 2.18 2.09
CA ASP A 16 6.36 2.20 0.80
C ASP A 16 6.51 3.57 0.09
N LEU A 17 6.37 4.66 0.84
CA LEU A 17 6.61 6.02 0.34
C LEU A 17 8.06 6.25 -0.08
N GLN A 18 9.02 5.74 0.69
CA GLN A 18 10.43 5.83 0.32
C GLN A 18 10.74 5.05 -0.95
N ARG A 19 10.15 3.87 -1.13
CA ARG A 19 10.30 3.08 -2.37
C ARG A 19 9.80 3.84 -3.58
N ILE A 20 8.62 4.45 -3.49
CA ILE A 20 8.05 5.30 -4.56
C ILE A 20 8.98 6.48 -4.86
N LYS A 21 9.46 7.16 -3.80
CA LYS A 21 10.35 8.33 -3.92
C LYS A 21 11.70 8.00 -4.57
N THR A 22 12.23 6.79 -4.36
CA THR A 22 13.53 6.37 -4.89
C THR A 22 13.44 5.55 -6.17
N ALA A 23 12.23 5.22 -6.64
CA ALA A 23 12.04 4.45 -7.86
C ALA A 23 12.49 5.25 -9.09
N GLU A 24 13.12 4.57 -10.05
CA GLU A 24 13.44 5.15 -11.36
C GLU A 24 12.17 5.55 -12.12
N ASP A 25 11.11 4.77 -11.95
CA ASP A 25 9.77 5.02 -12.47
C ASP A 25 8.76 4.90 -11.32
N SER A 26 8.40 6.05 -10.74
CA SER A 26 7.47 6.11 -9.62
C SER A 26 6.06 5.62 -9.98
N GLU A 27 5.60 5.81 -11.22
CA GLU A 27 4.27 5.38 -11.65
C GLU A 27 4.20 3.86 -11.72
N LYS A 28 5.24 3.22 -12.27
CA LYS A 28 5.36 1.76 -12.29
C LYS A 28 5.41 1.17 -10.88
N GLU A 29 6.15 1.78 -9.96
CA GLU A 29 6.21 1.33 -8.56
C GLU A 29 4.86 1.47 -7.85
N ILE A 30 4.17 2.60 -8.03
CA ILE A 30 2.81 2.82 -7.51
C ILE A 30 1.86 1.74 -8.04
N ASN A 31 1.84 1.49 -9.34
CA ASN A 31 1.00 0.48 -9.97
C ASN A 31 1.30 -0.94 -9.43
N TYR A 32 2.57 -1.25 -9.21
CA TYR A 32 2.97 -2.53 -8.61
C TYR A 32 2.45 -2.67 -7.17
N GLN A 33 2.68 -1.65 -6.32
CA GLN A 33 2.25 -1.68 -4.93
C GLN A 33 0.71 -1.75 -4.82
N LEU A 34 -0.01 -0.97 -5.63
CA LEU A 34 -1.47 -1.01 -5.69
C LEU A 34 -1.99 -2.39 -6.11
N ARG A 35 -1.39 -3.02 -7.13
CA ARG A 35 -1.78 -4.37 -7.56
C ARG A 35 -1.60 -5.41 -6.46
N VAL A 36 -0.47 -5.37 -5.75
CA VAL A 36 -0.20 -6.30 -4.65
C VAL A 36 -1.17 -6.07 -3.48
N LEU A 37 -1.40 -4.81 -3.12
CA LEU A 37 -2.32 -4.45 -2.05
C LEU A 37 -3.76 -4.87 -2.39
N LYS A 38 -4.18 -4.63 -3.64
CA LYS A 38 -5.50 -5.04 -4.14
C LYS A 38 -5.71 -6.54 -4.03
N ALA A 39 -4.77 -7.34 -4.54
CA ALA A 39 -4.85 -8.80 -4.44
C ALA A 39 -4.93 -9.28 -2.98
N LYS A 40 -4.20 -8.63 -2.06
CA LYS A 40 -4.25 -8.96 -0.63
C LYS A 40 -5.59 -8.60 0.00
N LEU A 41 -6.12 -7.40 -0.30
CA LEU A 41 -7.44 -6.96 0.18
C LEU A 41 -8.56 -7.86 -0.35
N GLU A 42 -8.53 -8.20 -1.64
CA GLU A 42 -9.47 -9.14 -2.26
C GLU A 42 -9.41 -10.53 -1.60
N SER A 43 -8.21 -11.01 -1.23
CA SER A 43 -8.05 -12.29 -0.49
C SER A 43 -8.69 -12.27 0.91
N PHE A 44 -8.90 -11.07 1.49
CA PHE A 44 -9.63 -10.87 2.75
C PHE A 44 -11.12 -10.54 2.54
N GLY A 45 -11.62 -10.62 1.30
CA GLY A 45 -13.01 -10.31 0.96
C GLY A 45 -13.32 -8.81 0.87
N VAL A 46 -12.30 -7.95 0.84
CA VAL A 46 -12.48 -6.50 0.68
C VAL A 46 -12.52 -6.15 -0.81
N ILE A 47 -13.65 -5.59 -1.25
CA ILE A 47 -13.84 -5.12 -2.63
C ILE A 47 -13.15 -3.75 -2.76
N THR A 48 -12.02 -3.69 -3.46
CA THR A 48 -11.24 -2.44 -3.52
C THR A 48 -11.76 -1.42 -4.53
N SER A 49 -12.68 -1.81 -5.44
CA SER A 49 -13.27 -0.87 -6.41
C SER A 49 -14.04 0.26 -5.73
N ASP A 50 -14.50 0.05 -4.50
CA ASP A 50 -15.18 1.06 -3.70
C ASP A 50 -14.20 2.08 -3.08
N LEU A 51 -12.90 1.80 -3.14
CA LEU A 51 -11.82 2.64 -2.58
C LEU A 51 -11.07 3.42 -3.65
N ASP A 52 -11.29 3.11 -4.93
CA ASP A 52 -10.65 3.80 -6.05
C ASP A 52 -11.21 5.25 -6.10
N MET A 53 -10.36 6.23 -5.83
CA MET A 53 -10.73 7.65 -5.92
C MET A 53 -10.58 8.11 -7.37
N ASN A 54 -11.72 8.43 -8.01
CA ASN A 54 -11.78 9.02 -9.36
C ASN A 54 -11.40 10.51 -9.35
#